data_AF-W0LGG0-F1
#
_entry.id   AF-W0LGG0-F1
#
_cell.length_a   1.000
_cell.length_b   1.000
_cell.length_c   1.000
_cell.angle_alpha   90.00
_cell.angle_beta   90.00
_cell.angle_gamma   90.00
#
_symmetry.space_group_name_H-M   'P 1'
#
loop_
_entity.id
_entity.type
_entity.pdbx_description
1 polymer ?
#
loop_
_entity_poly.entity_id
_entity_poly.type
_entity_poly.pdbx_seq_one_letter_code
_entity_poly.pdbx_strand_id
1 'polypeptide(L)'
;MMELPIELFGFMRFIENEPAMMAFVASFGVLIAAFFVALFIRLPLLKTFFGIIAGGLALALFPGFIVCMIFVFSGISGMHIFFSWGVIVISSILFVLFNHQRIMNILGEVATKAK
;
A
#
# COMPACT_ATOMS: atom_id res chain seq x y z
N MET A 1 -9.03 -31.65 -16.97
CA MET A 1 -8.91 -30.18 -16.82
C MET A 1 -8.43 -29.94 -15.41
N MET A 2 -7.32 -29.23 -15.22
CA MET A 2 -6.77 -28.97 -13.87
C MET A 2 -7.76 -28.12 -13.09
N GLU A 3 -8.44 -28.72 -12.11
CA GLU A 3 -9.32 -28.03 -11.18
C GLU A 3 -8.46 -27.22 -10.21
N LEU A 4 -8.44 -25.90 -10.40
CA LEU A 4 -7.80 -24.99 -9.45
C LEU A 4 -8.46 -25.17 -8.06
N PRO A 5 -7.67 -25.25 -6.98
CA PRO A 5 -8.16 -25.63 -5.67
C PRO A 5 -9.22 -24.64 -5.15
N ILE A 6 -10.32 -25.22 -4.68
CA ILE A 6 -11.60 -24.60 -4.28
C ILE A 6 -11.44 -23.52 -3.18
N GLU A 7 -10.34 -23.52 -2.44
CA GLU A 7 -10.02 -22.50 -1.44
C GLU A 7 -9.75 -21.11 -2.04
N LEU A 8 -9.18 -21.05 -3.25
CA LEU A 8 -8.92 -19.77 -3.94
C LEU A 8 -10.24 -19.11 -4.39
N PHE A 9 -11.24 -19.92 -4.74
CA PHE A 9 -12.60 -19.46 -5.10
C PHE A 9 -13.39 -18.97 -3.88
N GLY A 10 -13.20 -19.59 -2.71
CA GLY A 10 -13.82 -19.14 -1.45
C GLY A 10 -13.32 -17.75 -1.05
N PHE A 11 -11.99 -17.54 -1.12
CA PHE A 11 -11.40 -16.22 -0.86
C PHE A 11 -11.82 -15.20 -1.91
N MET A 12 -11.72 -15.51 -3.21
CA MET A 12 -12.16 -14.58 -4.26
C MET A 12 -13.63 -14.16 -4.13
N ARG A 13 -14.54 -15.08 -3.79
CA ARG A 13 -15.95 -14.75 -3.55
C ARG A 13 -16.15 -13.84 -2.33
N PHE A 14 -15.32 -14.00 -1.30
CA PHE A 14 -15.35 -13.13 -0.13
C PHE A 14 -14.88 -11.71 -0.47
N ILE A 15 -13.80 -11.59 -1.25
CA ILE A 15 -13.32 -10.30 -1.78
C ILE A 15 -14.40 -9.62 -2.62
N GLU A 16 -15.07 -10.37 -3.48
CA GLU A 16 -16.05 -9.85 -4.42
C GLU A 16 -17.32 -9.34 -3.74
N ASN A 17 -17.81 -10.06 -2.72
CA ASN A 17 -19.10 -9.78 -2.09
C ASN A 17 -19.03 -8.72 -0.99
N GLU A 18 -17.84 -8.37 -0.48
CA GLU A 18 -17.70 -7.40 0.61
C GLU A 18 -16.71 -6.26 0.28
N PRO A 19 -17.10 -5.32 -0.60
CA PRO A 19 -16.26 -4.20 -1.02
C PRO A 19 -15.85 -3.28 0.13
N ALA A 20 -16.70 -3.12 1.15
CA ALA A 20 -16.39 -2.34 2.35
C ALA A 20 -15.27 -2.98 3.18
N MET A 21 -15.26 -4.30 3.35
CA MET A 21 -14.17 -5.02 4.00
C MET A 21 -12.88 -4.89 3.20
N MET A 22 -12.98 -4.91 1.86
CA MET A 22 -11.81 -4.70 1.00
C MET A 22 -11.18 -3.33 1.13
N ALA A 23 -11.98 -2.25 1.19
CA ALA A 23 -11.46 -0.92 1.44
C ALA A 23 -10.81 -0.79 2.83
N PHE A 24 -11.34 -1.50 3.83
CA PHE A 24 -10.77 -1.56 5.16
C PHE A 24 -9.41 -2.28 5.17
N VAL A 25 -9.33 -3.46 4.55
CA VAL A 25 -8.08 -4.23 4.41
C VAL A 25 -7.04 -3.46 3.58
N ALA A 26 -7.45 -2.81 2.51
CA ALA A 26 -6.58 -1.95 1.70
C ALA A 26 -5.95 -0.81 2.51
N SER A 27 -6.59 -0.37 3.59
CA SER A 27 -6.14 0.81 4.34
C SER A 27 -5.41 0.44 5.62
N PHE A 28 -6.00 -0.46 6.42
CA PHE A 28 -5.36 -0.99 7.62
C PHE A 28 -4.26 -2.00 7.31
N GLY A 29 -4.37 -2.75 6.21
CA GLY A 29 -3.33 -3.66 5.74
C GLY A 29 -2.05 -2.93 5.35
N VAL A 30 -2.15 -1.74 4.76
CA VAL A 30 -0.98 -0.88 4.46
C VAL A 30 -0.31 -0.40 5.75
N LEU A 31 -1.08 -0.02 6.77
CA LEU A 31 -0.56 0.35 8.09
C LEU A 31 0.20 -0.81 8.75
N ILE A 32 -0.40 -2.00 8.76
CA ILE A 32 0.22 -3.20 9.32
C ILE A 32 1.50 -3.55 8.55
N ALA A 33 1.44 -3.55 7.22
CA ALA A 33 2.60 -3.81 6.38
C ALA A 33 3.72 -2.78 6.61
N ALA A 34 3.38 -1.49 6.67
CA ALA A 34 4.33 -0.42 6.95
C ALA A 34 4.97 -0.58 8.34
N PHE A 35 4.21 -1.02 9.35
CA PHE A 35 4.73 -1.29 10.69
C PHE A 35 5.74 -2.44 10.70
N PHE A 36 5.41 -3.56 10.04
CA PHE A 36 6.35 -4.68 9.91
C PHE A 36 7.62 -4.27 9.16
N VAL A 37 7.47 -3.55 8.05
CA VAL A 37 8.60 -3.03 7.26
C VAL A 37 9.48 -2.08 8.10
N ALA A 38 8.86 -1.21 8.89
CA ALA A 38 9.58 -0.29 9.77
C ALA A 38 10.41 -1.01 10.85
N LEU A 39 9.98 -2.20 11.29
CA LEU A 39 10.73 -3.01 12.26
C LEU A 39 12.09 -3.46 11.71
N PHE A 40 12.18 -3.68 10.39
CA PHE A 40 13.42 -4.09 9.70
C PHE A 40 14.33 -2.92 9.29
N ILE A 41 13.90 -1.66 9.44
CA ILE A 41 14.71 -0.46 9.14
C ILE A 41 15.98 -0.36 10.01
N ARG A 42 16.03 -1.08 11.15
CA ARG A 42 17.22 -1.13 12.01
C ARG A 42 18.42 -1.87 11.38
N LEU A 43 18.23 -2.60 10.27
CA LEU A 43 19.32 -3.27 9.56
C LEU A 43 20.03 -2.28 8.62
N PRO A 44 21.31 -1.92 8.86
CA PRO A 44 21.98 -0.81 8.16
C PRO A 44 22.12 -1.01 6.65
N LEU A 45 22.30 -2.25 6.18
CA LEU A 45 22.41 -2.58 4.75
C LEU A 45 21.08 -2.53 3.99
N LEU A 46 19.97 -2.76 4.69
CA LEU A 46 18.63 -2.82 4.09
C LEU A 46 17.77 -1.60 4.42
N LYS A 47 18.28 -0.69 5.25
CA LYS A 47 17.60 0.53 5.71
C LYS A 47 17.03 1.34 4.54
N THR A 48 17.79 1.50 3.46
CA THR A 48 17.35 2.24 2.27
C THR A 48 16.20 1.54 1.57
N PHE A 49 16.29 0.22 1.36
CA PHE A 49 15.23 -0.57 0.71
C PHE A 49 13.94 -0.57 1.53
N PHE A 50 14.01 -0.86 2.83
CA PHE A 50 12.85 -0.82 3.70
C PHE A 50 12.31 0.60 3.89
N GLY A 51 13.17 1.62 3.86
CA GLY A 51 12.75 3.03 3.87
C GLY A 51 11.96 3.42 2.62
N ILE A 52 12.36 2.96 1.43
CA ILE A 52 11.63 3.18 0.19
C ILE A 52 10.27 2.49 0.23
N ILE A 53 10.22 1.23 0.67
CA ILE A 53 8.97 0.47 0.78
C ILE A 53 8.04 1.10 1.82
N ALA A 54 8.54 1.46 3.01
CA ALA A 54 7.76 2.12 4.05
C ALA A 54 7.24 3.48 3.58
N GLY A 55 8.08 4.28 2.91
CA GLY A 55 7.69 5.57 2.36
C GLY A 55 6.63 5.42 1.26
N GLY A 56 6.78 4.43 0.38
CA GLY A 56 5.80 4.12 -0.66
C GLY A 56 4.46 3.68 -0.08
N LEU A 57 4.47 2.80 0.93
CA LEU A 57 3.27 2.37 1.65
C LEU A 57 2.60 3.54 2.38
N ALA A 58 3.38 4.38 3.07
CA ALA A 58 2.84 5.56 3.75
C ALA A 58 2.18 6.55 2.77
N LEU A 59 2.79 6.78 1.61
CA LEU A 59 2.23 7.62 0.55
C LEU A 59 0.98 7.00 -0.08
N ALA A 60 0.90 5.67 -0.18
CA ALA A 60 -0.26 4.98 -0.74
C ALA A 60 -1.47 4.98 0.21
N LEU A 61 -1.28 5.21 1.52
CA LEU A 61 -2.31 5.07 2.53
C LEU A 61 -3.53 5.98 2.27
N PHE A 62 -3.32 7.30 2.30
CA PHE A 62 -4.40 8.29 2.16
C PHE A 62 -5.03 8.29 0.77
N PRO A 63 -4.27 8.42 -0.34
CA PRO A 63 -4.86 8.39 -1.68
C PRO A 63 -5.48 7.02 -1.98
N GLY A 64 -4.89 5.91 -1.52
CA GLY A 64 -5.46 4.57 -1.65
C GLY A 64 -6.79 4.44 -0.93
N PHE A 65 -6.89 4.89 0.33
CA PHE A 65 -8.14 4.88 1.09
C PHE A 65 -9.24 5.72 0.42
N ILE A 66 -8.90 6.93 -0.02
CA ILE A 66 -9.87 7.83 -0.68
C ILE A 66 -10.42 7.19 -1.95
N VAL A 67 -9.55 6.66 -2.81
CA VAL A 67 -9.97 6.00 -4.06
C VAL A 67 -10.79 4.74 -3.77
N CYS A 68 -10.38 3.92 -2.80
CA CYS A 68 -11.14 2.73 -2.41
C CYS A 68 -12.53 3.11 -1.87
N MET A 69 -12.66 4.15 -1.05
CA MET A 69 -13.95 4.62 -0.56
C MET A 69 -14.86 5.11 -1.68
N ILE A 70 -14.33 5.87 -2.65
CA ILE A 70 -15.09 6.29 -3.83
C ILE A 70 -15.64 5.07 -4.58
N PHE A 71 -14.82 4.03 -4.77
CA PHE A 71 -15.26 2.80 -5.43
C PHE A 71 -16.31 2.03 -4.64
N VAL A 72 -16.20 1.97 -3.30
CA VAL A 72 -17.24 1.38 -2.44
C VAL A 72 -18.57 2.14 -2.59
N PHE A 73 -18.56 3.47 -2.51
CA PHE A 73 -19.78 4.28 -2.68
C PHE A 73 -20.35 4.21 -4.09
N SER A 74 -19.52 3.91 -5.09
CA SER A 74 -19.93 3.71 -6.48
C SER A 74 -20.45 2.29 -6.76
N GLY A 75 -20.49 1.40 -5.76
CA GLY A 75 -20.96 0.03 -5.91
C GLY A 75 -20.04 -0.87 -6.75
N ILE A 76 -18.74 -0.52 -6.86
CA ILE A 76 -17.77 -1.32 -7.60
C ILE A 76 -17.44 -2.59 -6.81
N SER A 77 -17.34 -3.72 -7.51
CA SER A 77 -16.96 -5.01 -6.94
C SER A 77 -15.60 -4.95 -6.24
N GLY A 78 -15.48 -5.60 -5.08
CA GLY A 78 -14.26 -5.57 -4.26
C GLY A 78 -13.01 -6.09 -4.97
N MET A 79 -13.17 -6.97 -5.97
CA MET A 79 -12.06 -7.43 -6.81
C MET A 79 -11.38 -6.28 -7.56
N HIS A 80 -12.16 -5.37 -8.14
CA HIS A 80 -11.63 -4.21 -8.85
C HIS A 80 -10.94 -3.25 -7.88
N ILE A 81 -11.53 -3.05 -6.70
CA ILE A 81 -10.95 -2.25 -5.62
C ILE A 81 -9.58 -2.79 -5.22
N PHE A 82 -9.45 -4.12 -5.08
CA PHE A 82 -8.20 -4.77 -4.73
C PHE A 82 -7.10 -4.55 -5.79
N PHE A 83 -7.41 -4.76 -7.07
CA PHE A 83 -6.43 -4.54 -8.15
C PHE A 83 -6.04 -3.06 -8.28
N SER A 84 -7.01 -2.15 -8.22
CA SER A 84 -6.73 -0.71 -8.26
C SER A 84 -5.85 -0.28 -7.08
N TRP A 85 -6.13 -0.79 -5.88
CA TRP A 85 -5.30 -0.55 -4.71
C TRP A 85 -3.87 -1.06 -4.91
N GLY A 86 -3.69 -2.27 -5.45
CA GLY A 86 -2.37 -2.82 -5.74
C GLY A 86 -1.55 -1.95 -6.70
N VAL A 87 -2.21 -1.41 -7.74
CA VAL A 87 -1.57 -0.47 -8.68
C VAL A 87 -1.15 0.83 -7.98
N ILE A 88 -1.97 1.36 -7.08
CA ILE A 88 -1.63 2.56 -6.30
C ILE A 88 -0.40 2.31 -5.45
N VAL A 89 -0.36 1.21 -4.70
CA VAL A 89 0.78 0.84 -3.84
C VAL A 89 2.07 0.71 -4.66
N ILE A 90 2.02 -0.01 -5.79
CA ILE A 90 3.19 -0.18 -6.67
C ILE A 90 3.65 1.17 -7.22
N SER A 91 2.72 2.01 -7.67
CA SER A 91 3.02 3.34 -8.21
C SER A 91 3.66 4.24 -7.17
N SER A 92 3.17 4.21 -5.92
CA SER A 92 3.75 4.96 -4.80
C SER A 92 5.16 4.47 -4.44
N ILE A 93 5.40 3.15 -4.45
CA ILE A 93 6.75 2.60 -4.22
C ILE A 93 7.71 3.02 -5.34
N LEU A 94 7.29 2.91 -6.61
CA LEU A 94 8.10 3.36 -7.75
C LEU A 94 8.39 4.86 -7.67
N PHE A 95 7.40 5.67 -7.30
CA PHE A 95 7.58 7.11 -7.11
C PHE A 95 8.69 7.40 -6.08
N VAL A 96 8.66 6.74 -4.91
CA VAL A 96 9.69 6.91 -3.88
C VAL A 96 11.04 6.39 -4.34
N LEU A 97 11.08 5.27 -5.07
CA LEU A 97 12.30 4.70 -5.62
C LEU A 97 12.98 5.68 -6.59
N PHE A 98 12.24 6.19 -7.58
CA PHE A 98 12.78 7.10 -8.60
C PHE A 98 13.10 8.49 -8.07
N ASN A 99 12.38 8.95 -7.04
CA ASN A 99 12.58 10.28 -6.46
C ASN A 99 13.33 10.24 -5.12
N HIS A 100 13.96 9.12 -4.76
CA HIS A 100 14.52 8.89 -3.44
C HIS A 100 15.50 9.98 -3.01
N GLN A 101 16.45 10.35 -3.88
CA GLN A 101 17.45 11.39 -3.59
C GLN A 101 16.79 12.75 -3.33
N ARG A 102 15.79 13.12 -4.13
CA ARG A 102 15.08 14.39 -3.99
C ARG A 102 14.27 14.45 -2.70
N ILE A 103 13.60 13.35 -2.34
CA ILE A 103 12.85 13.22 -1.08
C ILE A 103 13.80 13.35 0.11
N MET A 104 14.96 12.68 0.09
CA MET A 104 15.95 12.77 1.18
C MET A 104 16.55 14.18 1.33
N ASN A 105 16.81 14.88 0.22
CA ASN A 105 17.29 16.26 0.26
C ASN A 105 16.25 17.20 0.92
N ILE A 106 14.98 17.09 0.52
CA ILE A 106 13.89 17.87 1.14
C ILE A 106 13.75 17.54 2.62
N LEU A 107 13.81 16.26 2.98
CA LEU A 107 13.70 15.83 4.38
C LEU A 107 14.84 16.38 5.23
N GLY A 108 16.06 16.42 4.67
CA GLY A 108 17.23 17.03 5.29
C GLY A 108 17.07 18.53 5.51
N GLU A 109 16.57 19.26 4.51
CA GLU A 109 16.31 20.71 4.63
C GLU A 109 15.25 21.02 5.70
N VAL A 110 14.16 20.25 5.74
CA VAL A 110 13.10 20.40 6.74
C VAL A 110 13.62 20.07 8.14
N ALA A 111 14.40 19.00 8.31
CA ALA A 111 14.99 18.63 9.59
C ALA A 111 15.97 19.69 10.11
N THR A 112 16.66 20.41 9.22
CA THR A 112 17.59 21.48 9.58
C THR A 112 16.87 22.77 9.96
N LYS A 113 15.69 23.05 9.38
CA LYS A 113 14.84 24.20 9.75
C LYS A 113 14.03 23.99 11.03
N ALA A 114 13.81 22.74 11.45
CA ALA A 114 13.05 22.40 12.65
C ALA A 114 13.89 22.40 13.94
N LYS A 115 15.19 22.73 13.84
CA LYS A 115 16.15 22.79 14.94
C LYS A 115 16.55 24.24 15.22
#